data_AF-A0AAV8Z3G1-F1
#
_entry.id   AF-A0AAV8Z3G1-F1
#
_cell.length_a   1.000
_cell.length_b   1.000
_cell.length_c   1.000
_cell.angle_alpha   90.00
_cell.angle_beta   90.00
_cell.angle_gamma   90.00
#
_symmetry.space_group_name_H-M   'P 1'
#
loop_
_entity.id
_entity.type
_entity.pdbx_description
1 polymer ?
#
loop_
_entity_poly.entity_id
_entity_poly.type
_entity_poly.pdbx_seq_one_letter_code
_entity_poly.pdbx_strand_id
1 'polypeptide(L)'
;MNENYNTPSTSRSNTDNINAAGETTYQELDIPCTLLLSSSTIPNQDIVDETNSLYFYHLARQIAEVGLQFPVENMEYTTPPRNARSLQALANRFVISPQRRWVHEQAQNVDLESLNFNTFQQLLIGLFQEGGITWERVLVLFYFCTDLSIRALQEKLIECFIRLYNWTTYYIRNRLSIWIQEQGGW
;
A
#
# COMPACT_ATOMS: atom_id res chain seq x y z
N MET A 1 -52.74 15.04 -41.40
CA MET A 1 -51.66 16.04 -41.59
C MET A 1 -51.29 16.56 -40.22
N ASN A 2 -50.00 16.51 -39.92
CA ASN A 2 -49.36 16.85 -38.64
C ASN A 2 -49.65 18.31 -38.24
N GLU A 3 -49.68 18.63 -36.94
CA GLU A 3 -48.52 19.13 -36.19
C GLU A 3 -48.92 19.50 -34.74
N ASN A 4 -48.03 19.13 -33.82
CA ASN A 4 -47.95 19.56 -32.43
C ASN A 4 -47.73 21.07 -32.34
N TYR A 5 -48.23 21.73 -31.30
CA TYR A 5 -47.42 22.64 -30.46
C TYR A 5 -48.00 22.71 -29.05
N ASN A 6 -47.12 22.50 -28.08
CA ASN A 6 -47.38 22.42 -26.65
C ASN A 6 -46.51 23.45 -25.92
N THR A 7 -46.87 23.72 -24.65
CA THR A 7 -46.15 24.48 -23.58
C THR A 7 -46.43 26.00 -23.49
N PRO A 8 -46.24 26.68 -22.31
CA PRO A 8 -45.59 26.22 -21.05
C PRO A 8 -46.20 26.69 -19.69
N SER A 9 -45.56 26.25 -18.58
CA SER A 9 -45.37 26.91 -17.26
C SER A 9 -46.52 26.89 -16.22
N THR A 10 -46.37 26.69 -14.91
CA THR A 10 -45.29 26.40 -13.93
C THR A 10 -46.00 26.10 -12.58
N SER A 11 -45.49 25.17 -11.73
CA SER A 11 -45.33 25.36 -10.26
C SER A 11 -44.83 24.10 -9.52
N ARG A 12 -43.62 24.21 -8.97
CA ARG A 12 -43.09 23.77 -7.65
C ARG A 12 -43.84 22.60 -6.95
N SER A 13 -43.20 21.54 -6.46
CA SER A 13 -42.04 21.53 -5.54
C SER A 13 -41.47 20.10 -5.48
N ASN A 14 -40.15 19.91 -5.57
CA ASN A 14 -39.50 18.70 -5.09
C ASN A 14 -38.34 19.14 -4.20
N THR A 15 -38.50 18.92 -2.91
CA THR A 15 -37.45 19.01 -1.89
C THR A 15 -36.68 17.71 -1.86
N ASP A 16 -35.36 17.88 -1.79
CA ASP A 16 -34.33 16.89 -1.58
C ASP A 16 -34.59 15.98 -0.38
N ASN A 17 -34.19 14.70 -0.48
CA ASN A 17 -33.24 14.16 0.51
C ASN A 17 -32.58 12.85 0.04
N ILE A 18 -31.39 13.01 -0.53
CA ILE A 18 -30.13 12.34 -0.17
C ILE A 18 -30.26 11.03 0.64
N ASN A 19 -30.13 9.90 -0.06
CA ASN A 19 -29.60 8.65 0.49
C ASN A 19 -28.52 8.16 -0.48
N ALA A 20 -27.27 8.50 -0.20
CA ALA A 20 -26.11 7.93 -0.87
C ALA A 20 -24.97 7.80 0.14
N ALA A 21 -25.16 6.92 1.14
CA ALA A 21 -24.02 6.32 1.80
C ALA A 21 -23.40 5.36 0.77
N GLY A 22 -22.29 5.81 0.16
CA GLY A 22 -21.49 5.00 -0.73
C GLY A 22 -20.85 3.86 0.07
N GLU A 23 -21.52 2.71 0.07
CA GLU A 23 -20.86 1.43 0.30
C GLU A 23 -19.90 1.21 -0.88
N THR A 24 -18.64 1.57 -0.72
CA THR A 24 -17.58 1.05 -1.58
C THR A 24 -17.43 -0.44 -1.26
N THR A 25 -18.19 -1.25 -1.99
CA THR A 25 -18.07 -2.70 -2.02
C THR A 25 -16.64 -3.05 -2.44
N TYR A 26 -15.84 -3.49 -1.47
CA TYR A 26 -14.56 -4.14 -1.71
C TYR A 26 -14.84 -5.40 -2.52
N GLN A 27 -14.64 -5.31 -3.84
CA GLN A 27 -14.73 -6.48 -4.70
C GLN A 27 -13.73 -7.53 -4.20
N GLU A 28 -14.32 -8.65 -3.83
CA GLU A 28 -13.75 -9.92 -3.42
C GLU A 28 -12.54 -10.24 -4.31
N LEU A 29 -11.34 -9.97 -3.80
CA LEU A 29 -10.11 -10.45 -4.42
C LEU A 29 -10.13 -11.97 -4.24
N ASP A 30 -10.15 -12.74 -5.32
CA ASP A 30 -9.94 -14.19 -5.29
C ASP A 30 -8.54 -14.48 -4.70
N ILE A 31 -8.50 -14.79 -3.40
CA ILE A 31 -7.26 -15.06 -2.65
C ILE A 31 -7.01 -16.57 -2.62
N PRO A 32 -5.94 -17.10 -3.23
CA PRO A 32 -5.57 -18.50 -3.04
C PRO A 32 -5.04 -18.74 -1.62
N CYS A 33 -5.81 -19.49 -0.83
CA CYS A 33 -5.44 -19.97 0.51
C CYS A 33 -4.24 -20.92 0.45
N THR A 34 -3.00 -20.43 0.42
CA THR A 34 -1.83 -21.31 0.54
C THR A 34 -0.68 -20.67 1.31
N LEU A 35 -0.94 -20.18 2.52
CA LEU A 35 0.12 -19.94 3.51
C LEU A 35 -0.50 -20.04 4.91
N LEU A 36 -0.79 -21.28 5.32
CA LEU A 36 -1.05 -21.63 6.71
C LEU A 36 0.24 -21.44 7.51
N LEU A 37 0.41 -20.26 8.11
CA LEU A 37 1.24 -20.14 9.30
C LEU A 37 0.44 -20.73 10.46
N SER A 38 1.11 -21.55 11.27
CA SER A 38 0.57 -22.44 12.30
C SER A 38 0.03 -21.73 13.56
N SER A 39 -0.50 -20.51 13.44
CA SER A 39 -1.12 -19.82 14.56
C SER A 39 -2.30 -18.98 14.06
N SER A 40 -3.47 -19.24 14.63
CA SER A 40 -4.74 -18.51 14.45
C SER A 40 -4.68 -17.07 14.97
N THR A 41 -3.49 -16.45 14.98
CA THR A 41 -3.22 -15.20 15.67
C THR A 41 -3.71 -14.04 14.81
N ILE A 42 -4.83 -13.46 15.23
CA ILE A 42 -5.30 -12.18 14.71
C ILE A 42 -4.32 -11.11 15.22
N PRO A 43 -3.69 -10.33 14.33
CA PRO A 43 -2.76 -9.28 14.73
C PRO A 43 -3.53 -8.15 15.45
N ASN A 44 -2.90 -7.58 16.47
CA ASN A 44 -3.40 -6.40 17.16
C ASN A 44 -3.53 -5.24 16.16
N GLN A 45 -4.71 -4.63 16.10
CA GLN A 45 -5.03 -3.55 15.17
C GLN A 45 -4.09 -2.35 15.36
N ASP A 46 -3.67 -2.03 16.59
CA ASP A 46 -2.72 -0.94 16.84
C ASP A 46 -1.36 -1.19 16.17
N ILE A 47 -0.92 -2.45 16.13
CA ILE A 47 0.34 -2.84 15.46
C ILE A 47 0.16 -2.74 13.95
N VAL A 48 -0.98 -3.18 13.42
CA VAL A 48 -1.30 -3.05 11.99
C VAL A 48 -1.31 -1.58 11.57
N ASP A 49 -1.98 -0.73 12.34
CA ASP A 49 -2.13 0.70 12.07
C ASP A 49 -0.79 1.43 12.17
N GLU A 50 0.02 1.15 13.20
CA GLU A 50 1.38 1.70 13.30
C GLU A 50 2.27 1.21 12.15
N THR A 51 2.19 -0.07 11.77
CA THR A 51 2.99 -0.63 10.66
C THR A 51 2.64 0.02 9.33
N ASN A 52 1.34 0.17 9.05
CA ASN A 52 0.88 0.86 7.85
C ASN A 52 1.28 2.33 7.86
N SER A 53 1.19 3.00 9.02
CA SER A 53 1.61 4.40 9.18
C SER A 53 3.11 4.58 8.94
N LEU A 54 3.94 3.68 9.45
CA LEU A 54 5.39 3.66 9.22
C LEU A 54 5.73 3.45 7.75
N TYR A 55 5.08 2.49 7.09
CA TYR A 55 5.27 2.24 5.66
C TYR A 55 4.83 3.44 4.83
N PHE A 56 3.63 3.97 5.06
CA PHE A 56 3.11 5.14 4.36
C PHE A 56 4.02 6.36 4.55
N TYR A 57 4.43 6.65 5.78
CA TYR A 57 5.33 7.76 6.08
C TYR A 57 6.67 7.62 5.34
N HIS A 58 7.23 6.41 5.27
CA HIS A 58 8.43 6.12 4.49
C HIS A 58 8.19 6.36 2.98
N LEU A 59 7.14 5.75 2.42
CA LEU A 59 6.77 5.85 1.01
C LEU A 59 6.54 7.31 0.57
N ALA A 60 5.72 8.05 1.31
CA ALA A 60 5.41 9.45 1.03
C ALA A 60 6.67 10.32 1.04
N ARG A 61 7.58 10.11 2.00
CA ARG A 61 8.85 10.83 2.07
C ARG A 61 9.73 10.55 0.85
N GLN A 62 9.86 9.28 0.44
CA GLN A 62 10.66 8.90 -0.72
C GLN A 62 10.07 9.44 -2.03
N ILE A 63 8.74 9.43 -2.19
CA ILE A 63 8.04 10.04 -3.34
C ILE A 63 8.34 11.55 -3.42
N ALA A 64 8.28 12.26 -2.29
CA ALA A 64 8.60 13.68 -2.24
C ALA A 64 10.08 13.97 -2.55
N GLU A 65 11.01 13.12 -2.06
CA GLU A 65 12.45 13.25 -2.33
C GLU A 65 12.80 13.15 -3.82
N VAL A 66 12.01 12.40 -4.60
CA VAL A 66 12.19 12.31 -6.07
C VAL A 66 11.36 13.32 -6.86
N GLY A 67 10.71 14.29 -6.18
CA GLY A 67 9.93 15.35 -6.81
C GLY A 67 8.60 14.89 -7.40
N LEU A 68 8.09 13.72 -7.01
CA LEU A 68 6.78 13.21 -7.41
C LEU A 68 5.71 13.61 -6.38
N GLN A 69 4.45 13.52 -6.78
CA GLN A 69 3.30 13.74 -5.91
C GLN A 69 2.58 12.42 -5.65
N PHE A 70 2.12 12.24 -4.42
CA PHE A 70 1.29 11.09 -4.08
C PHE A 70 -0.07 11.25 -4.78
N PRO A 71 -0.54 10.28 -5.57
CA PRO A 71 -1.71 10.44 -6.44
C PRO A 71 -3.07 10.39 -5.73
N VAL A 72 -3.08 10.31 -4.39
CA VAL A 72 -4.31 10.30 -3.58
C VAL A 72 -4.38 11.62 -2.82
N GLU A 73 -5.27 12.51 -3.28
CA GLU A 73 -5.59 13.77 -2.59
C GLU A 73 -6.12 13.49 -1.17
N ASN A 74 -5.76 14.34 -0.20
CA ASN A 74 -6.14 14.29 1.21
C ASN A 74 -5.45 13.24 2.12
N MET A 75 -4.41 12.55 1.65
CA MET A 75 -3.53 11.80 2.57
C MET A 75 -2.49 12.73 3.22
N GLU A 76 -2.95 13.64 4.07
CA GLU A 76 -2.10 14.42 4.97
C GLU A 76 -1.71 13.56 6.18
N TYR A 77 -0.49 13.00 6.17
CA TYR A 77 0.14 12.47 7.38
C TYR A 77 1.51 13.10 7.54
N THR A 78 1.50 14.40 7.88
CA THR A 78 2.71 15.17 8.22
C THR A 78 3.23 14.84 9.62
N THR A 79 2.41 14.20 10.46
CA THR A 79 2.80 13.75 11.79
C THR A 79 3.59 12.44 11.71
N PRO A 80 4.86 12.42 12.16
CA PRO A 80 5.63 11.18 12.18
C PRO A 80 4.96 10.15 13.11
N PRO A 81 4.82 8.88 12.69
CA PRO A 81 4.29 7.81 13.54
C PRO A 81 5.19 7.55 14.76
N ARG A 82 4.66 6.83 15.75
CA ARG A 82 5.29 6.67 17.08
C ARG A 82 6.73 6.19 16.96
N ASN A 83 6.98 5.22 16.10
CA ASN A 83 8.29 4.59 15.92
C ASN A 83 9.07 5.08 14.69
N ALA A 84 8.69 6.25 14.12
CA ALA A 84 9.34 6.81 12.93
C ALA A 84 10.85 7.01 13.10
N ARG A 85 11.29 7.42 14.30
CA ARG A 85 12.72 7.65 14.59
C ARG A 85 13.54 6.36 14.53
N SER A 86 13.01 5.27 15.07
CA SER A 86 13.66 3.95 15.05
C SER A 86 13.82 3.46 13.62
N LEU A 87 12.76 3.57 12.81
CA LEU A 87 12.80 3.25 11.39
C LEU A 87 13.82 4.11 10.64
N GLN A 88 13.85 5.42 10.89
CA GLN A 88 14.82 6.33 10.27
C GLN A 88 16.27 6.00 10.64
N ALA A 89 16.55 5.62 11.88
CA ALA A 89 17.90 5.24 12.30
C ALA A 89 18.40 4.01 11.53
N LEU A 90 17.55 3.01 11.31
CA LEU A 90 17.87 1.84 10.49
C LEU A 90 17.99 2.22 9.00
N ALA A 91 17.05 3.01 8.49
CA ALA A 91 17.04 3.49 7.11
C ALA A 91 18.33 4.25 6.75
N ASN A 92 18.83 5.11 7.63
CA ASN A 92 20.06 5.87 7.41
C ASN A 92 21.29 4.97 7.21
N ARG A 93 21.38 3.84 7.93
CA ARG A 93 22.46 2.86 7.74
C ARG A 93 22.26 2.04 6.47
N PHE A 94 21.02 1.71 6.15
CA PHE A 94 20.69 0.92 4.99
C PHE A 94 20.91 1.68 3.69
N VAL A 95 20.60 2.98 3.63
CA VAL A 95 20.67 3.78 2.39
C VAL A 95 22.07 3.75 1.75
N ILE A 96 23.12 3.69 2.56
CA ILE A 96 24.52 3.63 2.10
C ILE A 96 25.05 2.20 1.90
N SER A 97 24.23 1.18 2.17
CA SER A 97 24.66 -0.22 2.12
C SER A 97 24.66 -0.78 0.67
N PRO A 98 25.52 -1.77 0.37
CA PRO A 98 25.43 -2.53 -0.88
C PRO A 98 24.07 -3.22 -1.06
N GLN A 99 23.46 -3.67 0.03
CA GLN A 99 22.15 -4.31 0.04
C GLN A 99 21.07 -3.37 -0.48
N ARG A 100 21.10 -2.08 -0.13
CA ARG A 100 20.16 -1.10 -0.68
C ARG A 100 20.24 -0.98 -2.19
N ARG A 101 21.45 -0.97 -2.77
CA ARG A 101 21.65 -0.93 -4.22
C ARG A 101 21.08 -2.17 -4.89
N TRP A 102 21.36 -3.34 -4.33
CA TRP A 102 20.80 -4.59 -4.82
C TRP A 102 19.26 -4.59 -4.80
N VAL A 103 18.64 -4.12 -3.71
CA VAL A 103 17.18 -3.99 -3.61
C VAL A 103 16.63 -3.06 -4.70
N HIS A 104 17.30 -1.94 -4.94
CA HIS A 104 16.92 -1.03 -6.00
C HIS A 104 16.96 -1.70 -7.38
N GLU A 105 18.08 -2.36 -7.70
CA GLU A 105 18.26 -3.09 -8.96
C GLU A 105 17.20 -4.19 -9.14
N GLN A 106 16.88 -4.95 -8.08
CA GLN A 106 15.81 -5.95 -8.14
C GLN A 106 14.45 -5.31 -8.45
N ALA A 107 14.11 -4.17 -7.83
CA ALA A 107 12.86 -3.48 -8.12
C ALA A 107 12.80 -2.95 -9.56
N GLN A 108 13.93 -2.57 -10.17
CA GLN A 108 13.99 -2.17 -11.59
C GLN A 108 13.75 -3.35 -12.54
N ASN A 109 14.14 -4.57 -12.16
CA ASN A 109 14.01 -5.76 -13.01
C ASN A 109 12.60 -6.38 -12.99
N VAL A 110 11.70 -5.91 -12.14
CA VAL A 110 10.31 -6.39 -12.11
C VAL A 110 9.56 -5.83 -13.31
N ASP A 111 8.87 -6.67 -14.08
CA ASP A 111 7.94 -6.19 -15.10
C ASP A 111 6.63 -5.71 -14.44
N LEU A 112 6.34 -4.40 -14.50
CA LEU A 112 5.14 -3.81 -13.87
C LEU A 112 3.86 -4.09 -14.64
N GLU A 113 3.94 -4.35 -15.95
CA GLU A 113 2.76 -4.57 -16.78
C GLU A 113 2.13 -5.93 -16.51
N SER A 114 2.96 -6.95 -16.30
CA SER A 114 2.52 -8.31 -15.95
C SER A 114 2.40 -8.57 -14.44
N LEU A 115 2.81 -7.61 -13.60
CA LEU A 115 2.76 -7.74 -12.15
C LEU A 115 1.32 -7.88 -11.65
N ASN A 116 1.06 -8.98 -10.94
CA ASN A 116 -0.21 -9.29 -10.31
C ASN A 116 0.03 -9.68 -8.85
N PHE A 117 -1.06 -9.87 -8.09
CA PHE A 117 -0.95 -10.19 -6.67
C PHE A 117 -0.14 -11.47 -6.42
N ASN A 118 -0.30 -12.51 -7.25
CA ASN A 118 0.41 -13.77 -7.05
C ASN A 118 1.92 -13.62 -7.29
N THR A 119 2.32 -12.98 -8.39
CA THR A 119 3.74 -12.75 -8.67
C THR A 119 4.37 -11.79 -7.65
N PHE A 120 3.63 -10.78 -7.20
CA PHE A 120 4.04 -9.93 -6.07
C PHE A 120 4.24 -10.74 -4.78
N GLN A 121 3.31 -11.63 -4.42
CA GLN A 121 3.48 -12.49 -3.25
C GLN A 121 4.71 -13.39 -3.36
N GLN A 122 4.99 -13.94 -4.55
CA GLN A 122 6.19 -14.76 -4.78
C GLN A 122 7.48 -13.97 -4.57
N LEU A 123 7.54 -12.72 -5.02
CA LEU A 123 8.69 -11.82 -4.75
C LEU A 123 8.90 -11.65 -3.25
N LEU A 124 7.83 -11.40 -2.49
CA LEU A 124 7.93 -11.25 -1.04
C LEU A 124 8.30 -12.56 -0.34
N ILE A 125 7.79 -13.71 -0.79
CA ILE A 125 8.18 -15.02 -0.26
C ILE A 125 9.69 -15.23 -0.47
N GLY A 126 10.19 -14.96 -1.67
CA GLY A 126 11.63 -15.05 -1.97
C GLY A 126 12.48 -14.18 -1.04
N LEU A 127 11.97 -13.00 -0.66
CA LEU A 127 12.66 -12.11 0.28
C LEU A 127 12.85 -12.72 1.68
N PHE A 128 11.94 -13.60 2.11
CA PHE A 128 11.93 -14.18 3.46
C PHE A 128 12.23 -15.69 3.51
N GLN A 129 12.51 -16.33 2.37
CA GLN A 129 12.66 -17.79 2.26
C GLN A 129 13.75 -18.36 3.19
N GLU A 130 14.91 -17.70 3.28
CA GLU A 130 16.04 -18.20 4.08
C GLU A 130 16.10 -17.54 5.46
N GLY A 131 15.50 -18.12 6.49
CA GLY A 131 15.59 -17.57 7.87
C GLY A 131 14.49 -16.59 8.27
N GLY A 132 13.42 -16.47 7.48
CA GLY A 132 12.18 -15.80 7.88
C GLY A 132 12.25 -14.28 7.91
N ILE A 133 11.35 -13.66 8.67
CA ILE A 133 11.28 -12.21 8.84
C ILE A 133 12.30 -11.79 9.91
N THR A 134 13.09 -10.76 9.60
CA THR A 134 13.99 -10.05 10.54
C THR A 134 13.79 -8.56 10.36
N TRP A 135 14.16 -7.73 11.34
CA TRP A 135 14.04 -6.27 11.24
C TRP A 135 14.75 -5.68 10.01
N GLU A 136 15.91 -6.22 9.63
CA GLU A 136 16.62 -5.83 8.42
C GLU A 136 15.81 -6.17 7.17
N ARG A 137 15.13 -7.32 7.14
CA ARG A 137 14.27 -7.70 6.01
C ARG A 137 12.95 -6.94 5.98
N VAL A 138 12.44 -6.50 7.12
CA VAL A 138 11.32 -5.54 7.17
C VAL A 138 11.73 -4.24 6.47
N LEU A 139 12.95 -3.75 6.74
CA LEU A 139 13.46 -2.57 6.06
C LEU A 139 13.65 -2.80 4.56
N VAL A 140 14.19 -3.95 4.16
CA VAL A 140 14.31 -4.31 2.74
C VAL A 140 12.94 -4.34 2.06
N LEU A 141 11.92 -4.93 2.69
CA LEU A 141 10.55 -4.94 2.18
C LEU A 141 10.02 -3.53 1.95
N PHE A 142 10.21 -2.62 2.91
CA PHE A 142 9.76 -1.23 2.80
C PHE A 142 10.39 -0.53 1.60
N TYR A 143 11.72 -0.66 1.42
CA TYR A 143 12.42 -0.08 0.28
C TYR A 143 12.04 -0.73 -1.05
N PHE A 144 11.89 -2.06 -1.08
CA PHE A 144 11.52 -2.77 -2.30
C PHE A 144 10.13 -2.33 -2.79
N CYS A 145 9.12 -2.34 -1.92
CA CYS A 145 7.78 -1.88 -2.28
C CYS A 145 7.77 -0.39 -2.65
N THR A 146 8.55 0.43 -1.95
CA THR A 146 8.67 1.87 -2.25
C THR A 146 9.29 2.13 -3.62
N ASP A 147 10.34 1.41 -3.98
CA ASP A 147 10.98 1.53 -5.30
C ASP A 147 10.04 1.11 -6.44
N LEU A 148 9.25 0.04 -6.25
CA LEU A 148 8.22 -0.37 -7.21
C LEU A 148 7.13 0.71 -7.35
N SER A 149 6.66 1.26 -6.23
CA SER A 149 5.65 2.31 -6.21
C SER A 149 6.15 3.59 -6.89
N ILE A 150 7.36 4.05 -6.60
CA ILE A 150 7.96 5.22 -7.25
C ILE A 150 8.11 4.99 -8.74
N ARG A 151 8.59 3.81 -9.15
CA ARG A 151 8.74 3.49 -10.57
C ARG A 151 7.40 3.45 -11.30
N ALA A 152 6.38 2.85 -10.70
CA ALA A 152 5.02 2.89 -11.25
C ALA A 152 4.53 4.33 -11.46
N LEU A 153 4.82 5.26 -10.54
CA LEU A 153 4.49 6.67 -10.70
C LEU A 153 5.31 7.35 -11.82
N GLN A 154 6.62 7.08 -11.90
CA GLN A 154 7.49 7.60 -12.96
C GLN A 154 7.05 7.15 -14.36
N GLU A 155 6.60 5.90 -14.48
CA GLU A 155 6.05 5.30 -15.69
C GLU A 155 4.56 5.68 -15.93
N LYS A 156 3.98 6.51 -15.05
CA LYS A 156 2.57 6.97 -15.11
C LYS A 156 1.53 5.83 -15.01
N LEU A 157 1.92 4.70 -14.41
CA LEU A 157 1.08 3.54 -14.14
C LEU A 157 0.34 3.69 -12.79
N ILE A 158 -0.57 4.67 -12.70
CA ILE A 158 -1.26 5.01 -11.44
C ILE A 158 -2.07 3.84 -10.85
N GLU A 159 -2.75 3.06 -11.69
CA GLU A 159 -3.48 1.88 -11.24
C GLU A 159 -2.54 0.82 -10.65
N CYS A 160 -1.35 0.64 -11.24
CA CYS A 160 -0.34 -0.27 -10.73
C CYS A 160 0.18 0.20 -9.36
N PHE A 161 0.41 1.51 -9.19
CA PHE A 161 0.76 2.09 -7.91
C PHE A 161 -0.30 1.79 -6.83
N ILE A 162 -1.58 1.98 -7.14
CA ILE A 162 -2.69 1.70 -6.20
C ILE A 162 -2.71 0.21 -5.83
N ARG A 163 -2.55 -0.69 -6.82
CA ARG A 163 -2.46 -2.13 -6.57
C ARG A 163 -1.28 -2.48 -5.68
N LEU A 164 -0.08 -1.96 -5.96
CA LEU A 164 1.13 -2.17 -5.15
C LEU A 164 0.95 -1.72 -3.70
N TYR A 165 0.36 -0.54 -3.48
CA TYR A 165 0.05 -0.04 -2.15
C TYR A 165 -0.90 -0.99 -1.40
N ASN A 166 -1.99 -1.40 -2.05
CA ASN A 166 -2.97 -2.31 -1.46
C ASN A 166 -2.39 -3.70 -1.17
N TRP A 167 -1.57 -4.25 -2.07
CA TRP A 167 -0.92 -5.55 -1.84
C TRP A 167 0.11 -5.48 -0.71
N THR A 168 0.81 -4.36 -0.58
CA THR A 168 1.77 -4.14 0.51
C THR A 168 1.06 -4.04 1.86
N THR A 169 0.01 -3.23 1.97
CA THR A 169 -0.78 -3.10 3.22
C THR A 169 -1.51 -4.40 3.57
N TYR A 170 -1.96 -5.16 2.56
CA TYR A 170 -2.48 -6.51 2.77
C TYR A 170 -1.41 -7.45 3.33
N TYR A 171 -0.19 -7.46 2.78
CA TYR A 171 0.90 -8.28 3.32
C TYR A 171 1.26 -7.85 4.75
N ILE A 172 1.30 -6.54 5.00
CA ILE A 172 1.55 -5.96 6.32
C ILE A 172 0.55 -6.53 7.34
N ARG A 173 -0.74 -6.45 7.04
CA ARG A 173 -1.80 -6.91 7.93
C ARG A 173 -1.69 -8.41 8.18
N ASN A 174 -1.55 -9.22 7.13
CA ASN A 174 -1.75 -10.67 7.23
C ASN A 174 -0.49 -11.46 7.58
N ARG A 175 0.70 -10.84 7.56
CA ARG A 175 1.98 -11.51 7.83
C ARG A 175 2.88 -10.71 8.73
N LEU A 176 3.26 -9.51 8.29
CA LEU A 176 4.29 -8.74 8.97
C LEU A 176 3.85 -8.34 10.39
N SER A 177 2.61 -7.88 10.54
CA SER A 177 2.08 -7.43 11.85
C SER A 177 1.97 -8.56 12.86
N ILE A 178 1.71 -9.79 12.41
CA ILE A 178 1.72 -10.99 13.27
C ILE A 178 3.12 -11.22 13.80
N TRP A 179 4.13 -11.20 12.92
CA TRP A 179 5.52 -11.37 13.32
C TRP A 179 6.00 -10.24 14.25
N ILE A 180 5.66 -8.98 13.96
CA ILE A 180 6.01 -7.83 14.81
C ILE A 180 5.38 -7.98 16.20
N GLN A 181 4.13 -8.46 16.27
CA GLN A 181 3.48 -8.75 17.55
C GLN A 181 4.23 -9.83 18.33
N GLU A 182 4.72 -10.88 17.67
CA GLU A 182 5.54 -11.92 18.30
C GLU A 182 6.88 -11.39 18.81
N GLN A 183 7.41 -10.31 18.21
CA GLN A 183 8.59 -9.59 18.72
C GLN A 183 8.28 -8.63 19.88
N GLY A 184 7.01 -8.45 20.26
CA GLY A 184 6.57 -7.52 21.30
C GLY A 184 6.19 -6.13 20.80
N GLY A 185 6.10 -5.93 19.48
CA GLY A 185 5.78 -4.64 18.85
C GLY A 185 6.95 -4.04 18.07
N TRP A 186 6.75 -2.81 17.60
CA TRP A 186 7.76 -1.95 16.97
C TRP A 186 8.63 -1.24 18.01
#